data_AF-A0A9E4J8D4-F1
#
_entry.id   AF-A0A9E4J8D4-F1
#
_cell.length_a   1.000
_cell.length_b   1.000
_cell.length_c   1.000
_cell.angle_alpha   90.00
_cell.angle_beta   90.00
_cell.angle_gamma   90.00
#
_symmetry.space_group_name_H-M   'P 1'
#
loop_
_entity.id
_entity.type
_entity.pdbx_description
1 polymer ?
#
loop_
_entity_poly.entity_id
_entity_poly.type
_entity_poly.pdbx_seq_one_letter_code
_entity_poly.pdbx_strand_id
1 'polypeptide(L)'
;MLEGLLATGRPFLNAVRWTAPPGYSEHITGRAVDFVPSDADFKDVPAYQWLKERAADFCFTESYPLGNAGGFEWEPWHWRYEECDE
;
A
#
# COMPACT_ATOMS: atom_id res chain seq x y z
N MET A 1 5.27 -6.62 -12.34
CA MET A 1 5.19 -5.48 -11.42
C MET A 1 6.50 -4.69 -11.46
N LEU A 2 7.56 -5.06 -10.74
CA LEU A 2 8.85 -4.33 -10.79
C LEU A 2 9.59 -4.51 -12.12
N GLU A 3 9.74 -5.75 -12.62
CA GLU A 3 10.39 -6.02 -13.92
C GLU A 3 9.68 -5.30 -15.08
N GLY A 4 8.35 -5.21 -15.02
CA GLY A 4 7.55 -4.47 -16.00
C GLY A 4 7.83 -2.96 -15.96
N LEU A 5 7.98 -2.37 -14.76
CA LEU A 5 8.37 -0.97 -14.61
C LEU A 5 9.79 -0.74 -15.15
N LEU A 6 10.73 -1.62 -14.87
CA LEU A 6 12.10 -1.54 -15.40
C LEU A 6 12.12 -1.66 -16.93
N ALA A 7 11.31 -2.55 -17.50
CA ALA A 7 11.17 -2.72 -18.95
C ALA A 7 10.63 -1.46 -19.66
N THR A 8 9.94 -0.56 -18.93
CA THR A 8 9.50 0.74 -19.45
C THR A 8 10.60 1.81 -19.46
N GLY A 9 11.82 1.45 -19.06
CA GLY A 9 12.95 2.38 -18.96
C GLY A 9 12.94 3.25 -17.71
N ARG A 10 12.07 2.95 -16.72
CA ARG A 10 12.10 3.68 -15.44
C ARG A 10 13.38 3.36 -14.68
N PRO A 11 14.06 4.38 -14.11
CA PRO A 11 15.18 4.15 -13.21
C PRO A 11 14.78 3.26 -12.04
N PHE A 12 15.68 2.38 -11.60
CA PHE A 12 15.43 1.45 -10.50
C PHE A 12 14.90 2.15 -9.24
N LEU A 13 15.55 3.25 -8.82
CA LEU A 13 15.13 4.02 -7.64
C LEU A 13 13.73 4.63 -7.76
N ASN A 14 13.23 4.85 -8.97
CA ASN A 14 11.84 5.28 -9.20
C ASN A 14 10.90 4.06 -9.20
N ALA A 15 11.31 2.95 -9.81
CA ALA A 15 10.48 1.76 -9.90
C ALA A 15 10.20 1.13 -8.52
N VAL A 16 11.18 1.16 -7.61
CA VAL A 16 11.02 0.62 -6.25
C VAL A 16 10.13 1.45 -5.32
N ARG A 17 9.73 2.67 -5.74
CA ARG A 17 8.72 3.46 -5.02
C ARG A 17 7.29 2.98 -5.27
N TRP A 18 7.08 2.28 -6.40
CA TRP A 18 5.79 1.74 -6.84
C TRP A 18 5.66 0.24 -6.57
N THR A 19 6.78 -0.46 -6.46
CA THR A 19 6.74 -1.92 -6.28
C THR A 19 7.95 -2.35 -5.49
N ALA A 20 7.70 -2.90 -4.31
CA ALA A 20 8.74 -3.48 -3.49
C ALA A 20 9.51 -4.58 -4.26
N PRO A 21 10.86 -4.62 -4.15
CA PRO A 21 11.62 -5.75 -4.63
C PRO A 21 11.15 -7.08 -4.00
N PRO A 22 11.36 -8.22 -4.67
CA PRO A 22 11.03 -9.53 -4.09
C PRO A 22 11.65 -9.71 -2.70
N GLY A 23 10.84 -10.14 -1.74
CA GLY A 23 11.26 -10.30 -0.33
C GLY A 23 11.13 -9.04 0.55
N TYR A 24 10.74 -7.89 -0.02
CA TYR A 24 10.58 -6.63 0.71
C TYR A 24 9.14 -6.13 0.79
N SER A 25 8.18 -6.85 0.19
CA SER A 25 6.75 -6.49 0.26
C SER A 25 6.12 -6.92 1.58
N GLU A 26 5.29 -6.07 2.18
CA GLU A 26 4.53 -6.38 3.40
C GLU A 26 3.58 -7.58 3.22
N HIS A 27 3.12 -7.84 1.99
CA HIS A 27 2.29 -9.00 1.69
C HIS A 27 2.98 -10.32 2.03
N ILE A 28 4.33 -10.39 2.00
CA ILE A 28 5.06 -11.61 2.34
C ILE A 28 4.94 -11.98 3.83
N THR A 29 4.66 -11.00 4.69
CA THR A 29 4.52 -11.24 6.13
C THR A 29 3.14 -11.79 6.48
N GLY A 30 2.20 -11.81 5.52
CA GLY A 30 0.80 -12.16 5.75
C GLY A 30 0.03 -11.14 6.60
N ARG A 31 0.56 -9.91 6.74
CA ARG A 31 -0.06 -8.84 7.55
C ARG A 31 -0.63 -7.70 6.71
N ALA A 32 -0.44 -7.71 5.39
CA ALA A 32 -0.98 -6.71 4.49
C ALA A 32 -2.10 -7.29 3.62
N VAL A 33 -3.06 -6.43 3.27
CA VAL A 33 -4.17 -6.73 2.37
C VAL A 33 -4.34 -5.58 1.38
N ASP A 34 -4.67 -5.94 0.14
CA ASP A 34 -5.06 -4.99 -0.90
C ASP A 34 -6.57 -5.07 -1.12
N PHE A 35 -7.23 -3.92 -1.08
CA PHE A 35 -8.64 -3.81 -1.45
C PHE A 35 -8.80 -3.59 -2.96
N VAL A 36 -10.04 -3.76 -3.45
CA VAL A 36 -10.39 -3.62 -4.87
C VAL A 36 -11.27 -2.39 -5.07
N PRO A 37 -11.03 -1.55 -6.10
CA PRO A 37 -9.92 -1.64 -7.07
C PRO A 37 -8.54 -1.49 -6.41
N SER A 38 -7.54 -2.22 -6.91
CA SER A 38 -6.16 -2.18 -6.37
C SER A 38 -5.34 -1.12 -7.10
N ASP A 39 -5.88 0.10 -7.15
CA ASP A 39 -5.29 1.29 -7.77
C ASP A 39 -5.84 2.57 -7.11
N ALA A 40 -5.39 3.73 -7.60
CA ALA A 40 -5.70 5.02 -7.00
C ALA A 40 -7.20 5.35 -7.01
N ASP A 41 -8.02 4.69 -7.84
CA ASP A 41 -9.47 4.91 -7.88
C ASP A 41 -10.15 4.36 -6.62
N PHE A 42 -9.48 3.51 -5.83
CA PHE A 42 -10.00 3.04 -4.54
C PHE A 42 -10.33 4.19 -3.59
N LYS A 43 -9.59 5.30 -3.67
CA LYS A 43 -9.82 6.49 -2.84
C LYS A 43 -11.25 7.06 -2.98
N ASP A 44 -11.89 6.81 -4.12
CA ASP A 44 -13.19 7.37 -4.48
C ASP A 44 -14.35 6.43 -4.12
N VAL A 45 -14.07 5.19 -3.68
CA VAL A 45 -15.13 4.26 -3.25
C VAL A 45 -15.50 4.46 -1.77
N PRO A 46 -16.75 4.20 -1.37
CA PRO A 46 -17.18 4.36 0.03
C PRO A 46 -16.35 3.54 1.03
N ALA A 47 -15.81 2.39 0.60
CA ALA A 47 -14.98 1.53 1.43
C ALA A 47 -13.70 2.23 1.91
N TYR A 48 -13.06 3.06 1.08
CA TYR A 48 -11.87 3.79 1.49
C TYR A 48 -12.20 4.78 2.61
N GLN A 49 -13.28 5.55 2.49
CA GLN A 49 -13.71 6.48 3.53
C GLN A 49 -13.99 5.76 4.85
N TRP A 50 -14.67 4.60 4.79
CA TRP A 50 -14.90 3.77 5.97
C TRP A 50 -13.58 3.31 6.61
N LEU A 51 -12.60 2.86 5.81
CA LEU A 51 -11.30 2.43 6.32
C LEU A 51 -10.54 3.61 6.99
N LYS A 52 -10.57 4.80 6.40
CA LYS A 52 -9.94 6.00 7.00
C LYS A 52 -10.50 6.34 8.39
N GLU A 53 -11.76 6.03 8.64
CA GLU A 53 -12.41 6.31 9.93
C GLU A 53 -12.36 5.15 10.92
N ARG A 54 -12.32 3.90 10.43
CA ARG A 54 -12.62 2.71 11.24
C ARG A 54 -11.50 1.68 11.28
N ALA A 55 -10.54 1.70 10.36
CA ALA A 55 -9.53 0.64 10.26
C ALA A 55 -8.68 0.50 11.53
N ALA A 56 -8.37 1.61 12.20
CA ALA A 56 -7.59 1.60 13.45
C ALA A 56 -8.28 0.82 14.57
N ASP A 57 -9.62 0.78 14.60
CA ASP A 57 -10.40 -0.01 15.57
C ASP A 57 -10.20 -1.53 15.38
N PHE A 58 -9.65 -1.95 14.24
CA PHE A 58 -9.33 -3.33 13.90
C PHE A 58 -7.81 -3.55 13.79
N CYS A 59 -7.03 -2.62 14.34
CA CYS A 59 -5.57 -2.57 14.24
C CYS A 59 -5.04 -2.52 12.79
N PHE A 60 -5.75 -1.89 11.85
CA PHE A 60 -5.25 -1.66 10.50
C PHE A 60 -4.85 -0.21 10.26
N THR A 61 -3.78 -0.02 9.49
CA THR A 61 -3.30 1.27 9.01
C THR A 61 -3.09 1.27 7.50
N GLU A 62 -3.20 2.44 6.87
CA GLU A 62 -2.80 2.65 5.47
C GLU A 62 -1.27 2.73 5.44
N SER A 63 -0.60 1.76 4.80
CA SER A 63 0.87 1.67 4.88
C SER A 63 1.58 2.80 4.13
N TYR A 64 1.01 3.20 2.99
CA TYR A 64 1.64 4.15 2.07
C TYR A 64 0.74 5.35 1.81
N PRO A 65 0.40 6.18 2.81
CA PRO A 65 -0.39 7.39 2.59
C PRO A 65 0.37 8.41 1.74
N LEU A 66 -0.35 9.38 1.18
CA LEU A 66 0.24 10.47 0.41
C LEU A 66 1.29 11.21 1.26
N GLY A 67 2.53 11.28 0.75
CA GLY A 67 3.63 11.95 1.45
C GLY A 67 4.24 11.14 2.60
N ASN A 68 4.08 9.83 2.63
CA ASN A 68 4.73 8.95 3.62
C ASN A 68 6.26 9.17 3.68
N ALA A 69 6.82 8.95 4.87
CA ALA A 69 8.24 9.21 5.15
C ALA A 69 9.21 8.32 4.35
N GLY A 70 8.76 7.16 3.87
CA GLY A 70 9.54 6.24 3.04
C GLY A 70 9.70 6.70 1.60
N GLY A 71 8.94 7.72 1.16
CA GLY A 71 8.94 8.20 -0.23
C GLY A 71 8.34 7.21 -1.22
N PHE A 72 7.54 6.25 -0.73
CA PHE A 72 6.74 5.36 -1.57
C PHE A 72 5.58 6.13 -2.19
N GLU A 73 5.09 5.63 -3.30
CA GLU A 73 3.93 6.21 -3.98
C GLU A 73 2.66 5.91 -3.18
N TRP A 74 1.64 6.73 -3.35
CA TRP A 74 0.41 6.59 -2.58
C TRP A 74 -0.39 5.37 -3.05
N GLU A 75 -0.69 4.46 -2.13
CA GLU A 75 -1.46 3.24 -2.39
C GLU A 75 -2.70 3.18 -1.48
N PRO A 76 -3.80 3.89 -1.81
CA PRO A 76 -5.00 3.94 -0.96
C PRO A 76 -5.64 2.57 -0.71
N TRP A 77 -5.35 1.58 -1.55
CA TRP A 77 -5.85 0.21 -1.44
C TRP A 77 -5.04 -0.69 -0.51
N HIS A 78 -3.80 -0.32 -0.14
CA HIS A 78 -2.88 -1.18 0.62
C HIS A 78 -2.94 -0.87 2.12
N TRP A 79 -3.37 -1.85 2.91
CA TRP A 79 -3.55 -1.71 4.36
C TRP A 79 -2.83 -2.82 5.11
N ARG A 80 -2.20 -2.46 6.24
CA ARG A 80 -1.42 -3.39 7.08
C ARG A 80 -2.02 -3.51 8.47
N TYR A 81 -2.08 -4.74 8.96
CA TYR A 81 -2.33 -5.06 10.35
C TYR A 81 -1.10 -4.74 11.21
N GLU A 82 -1.31 -3.93 12.24
CA GLU A 82 -0.36 -3.66 13.32
C GLU A 82 -0.85 -4.38 14.57
N GLU A 83 0.06 -4.86 15.42
CA GLU A 83 -0.37 -5.38 16.71
C GLU A 83 -0.88 -4.22 17.56
N CYS A 84 -2.13 -4.27 18.00
CA CYS A 84 -2.71 -3.33 18.95
C CYS A 84 -3.34 -4.08 20.12
N ASP A 85 -3.31 -3.47 21.30
CA ASP A 85 -3.95 -4.03 22.50
C ASP A 85 -5.47 -3.99 22.35
N GLU A 86 -6.17 -5.05 22.75
CA GLU A 86 -7.63 -5.15 22.74
C GLU A 86 -8.32 -4.19 23.72
#